data_AF-A0A0C3H7J3-F1
#
_entry.id   AF-A0A0C3H7J3-F1
#
_cell.length_a   1.000
_cell.length_b   1.000
_cell.length_c   1.000
_cell.angle_alpha   90.00
_cell.angle_beta   90.00
_cell.angle_gamma   90.00
#
_symmetry.space_group_name_H-M   'P 1'
#
loop_
_entity.id
_entity.type
_entity.pdbx_description
1 polymer ?
#
loop_
_entity_poly.entity_id
_entity_poly.type
_entity_poly.pdbx_seq_one_letter_code
_entity_poly.pdbx_strand_id
1 'polypeptide(L)'
;MLVDVKRTTFGRRLIKTRTGLIGLGPGFAEVGDSVCVLFGGHVLYVLRKRDQLYRHKFVGECYIHGMMDGDALNSSNPRREFVIA
;
A
#
# COMPACT_ATOMS: atom_id res chain seq x y z
N MET A 1 15.45 -0.27 -20.76
CA MET A 1 14.00 -0.04 -20.60
C MET A 1 13.27 -1.24 -20.01
N LEU A 2 13.15 -2.40 -20.66
CA LEU A 2 12.43 -3.57 -20.08
C LEU A 2 13.18 -4.23 -18.90
N VAL A 3 14.51 -4.19 -18.92
CA VAL A 3 15.36 -4.74 -17.83
C VAL A 3 15.21 -3.93 -16.54
N ASP A 4 15.02 -2.62 -16.68
CA ASP A 4 14.89 -1.67 -15.57
C ASP A 4 13.54 -1.85 -14.88
N VAL A 5 12.46 -2.01 -15.66
CA VAL A 5 11.13 -2.33 -15.13
C VAL A 5 11.16 -3.63 -14.34
N LYS A 6 11.75 -4.71 -14.90
CA LYS A 6 11.86 -5.99 -14.20
C LYS A 6 12.60 -5.87 -12.86
N ARG A 7 13.68 -5.09 -12.79
CA ARG A 7 14.44 -4.89 -11.55
C ARG A 7 13.63 -4.14 -10.49
N THR A 8 12.94 -3.08 -10.89
CA THR A 8 12.17 -2.24 -9.95
C THR A 8 10.86 -2.91 -9.51
N THR A 9 10.29 -3.81 -10.31
CA THR A 9 9.04 -4.52 -9.99
C THR A 9 9.23 -5.96 -9.51
N PHE A 10 10.47 -6.48 -9.45
CA PHE A 10 10.71 -7.86 -9.00
C PHE A 10 10.18 -8.05 -7.56
N GLY A 11 9.42 -9.12 -7.34
CA GLY A 11 8.81 -9.39 -6.04
C GLY A 11 7.68 -8.43 -5.64
N ARG A 12 7.23 -7.56 -6.56
CA ARG A 12 6.04 -6.71 -6.39
C ARG A 12 4.85 -7.30 -7.16
N ARG A 13 3.63 -6.99 -6.71
CA ARG A 13 2.40 -7.32 -7.44
C ARG A 13 1.57 -6.08 -7.70
N LEU A 14 0.80 -6.09 -8.79
CA LEU A 14 -0.25 -5.11 -9.00
C LEU A 14 -1.31 -5.29 -7.92
N ILE A 15 -1.70 -4.19 -7.27
CA ILE A 15 -2.76 -4.14 -6.28
C ILE A 15 -3.83 -3.16 -6.73
N LYS A 16 -5.08 -3.47 -6.42
CA LYS A 16 -6.21 -2.58 -6.60
C LYS A 16 -6.86 -2.38 -5.23
N THR A 17 -7.21 -1.17 -4.87
CA THR A 17 -7.95 -0.90 -3.64
C THR A 17 -9.46 -1.03 -3.89
N ARG A 18 -10.24 -1.22 -2.82
CA ARG A 18 -11.71 -1.18 -2.88
C ARG A 18 -12.26 0.15 -3.41
N THR A 19 -11.51 1.23 -3.25
CA THR A 19 -11.82 2.55 -3.81
C THR A 19 -11.45 2.70 -5.28
N GLY A 20 -10.93 1.64 -5.92
CA GLY A 20 -10.60 1.63 -7.34
C GLY A 20 -9.20 2.16 -7.69
N LEU A 21 -8.39 2.55 -6.70
CA LEU A 21 -7.01 2.98 -6.93
C LEU A 21 -6.14 1.79 -7.31
N ILE A 22 -5.11 2.04 -8.10
CA ILE A 22 -4.17 1.03 -8.58
C ILE A 22 -2.78 1.33 -8.02
N GLY A 23 -2.01 0.29 -7.75
CA GLY A 23 -0.66 0.44 -7.24
C GLY A 23 0.21 -0.80 -7.39
N LEU A 24 1.42 -0.71 -6.83
CA LEU A 24 2.42 -1.77 -6.76
C LEU A 24 2.75 -2.05 -5.30
N GLY A 25 2.39 -3.23 -4.81
CA GLY A 25 2.65 -3.66 -3.44
C GLY A 25 3.61 -4.86 -3.37
N PRO A 26 3.94 -5.34 -2.15
CA PRO A 26 4.72 -6.55 -1.95
C PRO A 26 4.04 -7.76 -2.60
N GLY A 27 4.82 -8.70 -3.14
CA GLY A 27 4.28 -9.88 -3.83
C GLY A 27 3.40 -10.78 -2.96
N PHE A 28 3.57 -10.69 -1.64
CA PHE A 28 2.80 -11.42 -0.62
C PHE A 28 1.67 -10.58 0.00
N ALA A 29 1.32 -9.43 -0.59
CA ALA A 29 0.10 -8.71 -0.26
C ALA A 29 -1.14 -9.51 -0.68
N GLU A 30 -2.18 -9.46 0.14
CA GLU A 30 -3.42 -10.23 0.01
C GLU A 30 -4.65 -9.32 0.03
N VAL A 31 -5.76 -9.84 -0.49
CA VAL A 31 -7.08 -9.18 -0.40
C VAL A 31 -7.42 -8.99 1.08
N GLY A 32 -7.85 -7.79 1.43
CA GLY A 32 -8.15 -7.43 2.82
C GLY A 32 -6.98 -6.79 3.58
N ASP A 33 -5.75 -6.80 3.03
CA ASP A 33 -4.66 -6.01 3.59
C ASP A 33 -4.97 -4.50 3.48
N SER A 34 -4.56 -3.72 4.48
CA SER A 34 -4.75 -2.28 4.53
C SER A 34 -3.49 -1.57 4.05
N VAL A 35 -3.65 -0.58 3.17
CA VAL A 35 -2.59 0.36 2.81
C VAL A 35 -2.70 1.59 3.71
N CYS A 36 -1.59 1.95 4.35
CA CYS A 36 -1.52 2.97 5.38
C CYS A 36 -0.30 3.86 5.19
N VAL A 37 -0.42 5.11 5.66
CA VAL A 37 0.73 5.97 5.91
C VAL A 37 1.17 5.74 7.35
N LEU A 38 2.44 5.41 7.54
CA LEU A 38 3.05 5.38 8.86
C LEU A 38 3.73 6.73 9.09
N PHE A 39 3.38 7.44 10.17
CA PHE A 39 4.00 8.74 10.46
C PHE A 39 5.52 8.60 10.60
N GLY A 40 6.26 9.48 9.92
CA GLY A 40 7.72 9.42 9.79
C GLY A 40 8.21 8.54 8.63
N GLY A 41 7.33 7.78 7.97
CA GLY A 41 7.64 7.06 6.73
C GLY A 41 7.62 7.96 5.51
N HIS A 42 8.38 7.56 4.47
CA HIS A 42 8.50 8.31 3.21
C HIS A 42 7.51 7.85 2.12
N VAL A 43 6.86 6.70 2.32
CA VAL A 43 5.97 6.03 1.33
C VAL A 43 4.75 5.42 2.02
N LEU A 44 3.87 4.75 1.27
CA LEU A 44 2.77 3.97 1.83
C LEU A 44 3.22 2.54 2.17
N TYR A 45 2.52 1.92 3.11
CA TYR A 45 2.83 0.58 3.61
C TYR A 45 1.60 -0.31 3.63
N VAL A 46 1.80 -1.59 3.31
CA VAL A 46 0.79 -2.63 3.45
C VAL A 46 0.90 -3.23 4.86
N LEU A 47 -0.23 -3.26 5.56
CA LEU A 47 -0.40 -3.84 6.89
C LEU A 47 -1.49 -4.90 6.85
N ARG A 48 -1.25 -6.03 7.51
CA ARG A 48 -2.24 -7.10 7.66
C ARG A 48 -2.76 -7.14 9.09
N LYS A 49 -4.08 -7.04 9.26
CA LYS A 49 -4.74 -7.21 10.57
C LYS A 49 -4.44 -8.61 11.13
N ARG A 50 -4.26 -8.68 12.46
CA ARG A 50 -4.19 -9.95 13.20
C ARG A 50 -5.41 -10.05 14.13
N ASP A 51 -5.69 -11.25 14.61
CA ASP A 51 -6.85 -11.52 15.49
C ASP A 51 -6.76 -10.78 16.84
N GLN A 52 -5.57 -10.32 17.21
CA GLN A 52 -5.34 -9.54 18.42
C GLN A 52 -5.58 -8.05 18.16
N LEU A 53 -6.35 -7.43 19.06
CA LEU A 53 -6.66 -6.00 19.02
C LEU A 53 -5.39 -5.17 18.91
N TYR A 54 -5.40 -4.19 17.99
CA TYR A 54 -4.31 -3.26 17.70
C TYR A 54 -3.00 -3.88 17.18
N ARG A 55 -2.95 -5.18 16.86
CA ARG A 55 -1.77 -5.77 16.22
C ARG A 55 -1.95 -5.90 14.71
N HIS A 56 -0.94 -5.41 14.00
CA HIS A 56 -0.83 -5.55 12.56
C HIS A 56 0.51 -6.18 12.23
N LYS A 57 0.54 -7.08 11.24
CA LYS A 57 1.77 -7.52 10.62
C LYS A 57 2.18 -6.49 9.57
N PHE A 58 3.41 -6.02 9.66
CA PHE A 58 4.04 -5.26 8.58
C PHE A 58 4.27 -6.19 7.39
N VAL A 59 3.68 -5.85 6.24
CA VAL A 59 3.84 -6.61 4.99
C VAL A 59 4.96 -5.98 4.18
N GLY A 60 4.89 -4.67 3.92
CA GLY A 60 5.99 -3.97 3.26
C GLY A 60 5.55 -2.68 2.59
N GLU A 61 6.48 -2.04 1.91
CA GLU A 61 6.25 -0.78 1.19
C GLU A 61 5.42 -0.99 -0.07
N CYS A 62 4.62 0.02 -0.43
CA CYS A 62 3.85 0.05 -1.65
C CYS A 62 3.78 1.44 -2.28
N TYR A 63 3.54 1.45 -3.58
CA TYR A 63 3.18 2.61 -4.37
C TYR A 63 1.68 2.55 -4.65
N ILE A 64 0.96 3.64 -4.42
CA ILE A 64 -0.42 3.82 -4.89
C ILE A 64 -0.45 5.05 -5.77
N HIS A 65 -1.01 4.90 -6.98
CA HIS A 65 -1.10 6.00 -7.92
C HIS A 65 -1.98 7.13 -7.37
N GLY A 66 -1.45 8.36 -7.39
CA GLY A 66 -2.15 9.55 -6.88
C GLY A 66 -2.22 9.66 -5.36
N MET A 67 -1.39 8.90 -4.62
CA MET A 67 -1.31 8.95 -3.15
C MET A 67 0.12 9.16 -2.62
N MET A 68 1.09 9.38 -3.50
CA MET A 68 2.49 9.67 -3.14
C MET A 68 2.68 11.17 -2.85
N ASP A 69 3.91 11.60 -2.52
CA ASP A 69 4.27 13.01 -2.39
C ASP A 69 3.38 13.83 -1.44
N GLY A 70 2.84 13.16 -0.42
CA GLY A 70 1.96 13.76 0.58
C GLY A 70 0.47 13.78 0.22
N ASP A 71 0.07 13.36 -0.99
CA ASP A 71 -1.34 13.34 -1.41
C ASP A 71 -2.22 12.48 -0.49
N ALA A 72 -1.68 11.36 0.02
CA ALA A 72 -2.38 10.53 1.00
C ALA A 72 -2.73 11.29 2.30
N LEU A 73 -1.93 12.28 2.69
CA LEU A 73 -2.13 13.10 3.88
C LEU A 73 -2.99 14.34 3.59
N ASN A 74 -2.88 14.91 2.39
CA ASN A 74 -3.60 16.12 1.99
C ASN A 74 -5.07 15.87 1.61
N SER A 75 -5.50 14.60 1.56
CA SER A 75 -6.88 14.27 1.25
C SER A 75 -7.84 14.72 2.37
N SER A 76 -8.99 15.28 2.00
CA SER A 76 -10.00 15.82 2.92
C SER A 76 -10.64 14.78 3.86
N ASN A 77 -10.28 13.50 3.74
CA ASN A 77 -10.73 12.44 4.62
C ASN A 77 -9.54 11.63 5.17
N PRO A 78 -9.02 11.98 6.36
CA PRO A 78 -7.83 11.36 6.95
C PRO A 78 -8.03 9.89 7.39
N ARG A 79 -9.25 9.34 7.29
CA ARG A 79 -9.59 7.94 7.65
C ARG A 79 -9.87 7.04 6.45
N ARG A 80 -9.38 7.37 5.24
CA ARG A 80 -9.49 6.46 4.10
C ARG A 80 -8.67 5.19 4.36
N GLU A 81 -9.36 4.13 4.76
CA GLU A 81 -8.76 2.80 4.80
C GLU A 81 -8.65 2.28 3.37
N PHE A 82 -7.44 2.27 2.83
CA PHE A 82 -7.16 1.78 1.49
C PHE A 82 -7.02 0.25 1.55
N VAL A 83 -8.14 -0.46 1.51
CA VAL A 83 -8.13 -1.94 1.58
C VAL A 83 -7.89 -2.53 0.20
N ILE A 84 -6.97 -3.49 0.08
CA ILE A 84 -6.71 -4.23 -1.15
C ILE A 84 -7.92 -5.12 -1.47
N ALA A 85 -8.39 -5.06 -2.72
CA ALA A 85 -9.53 -5.78 -3.28
C ALA A 85 -9.08 -6.93 -4.17
#